data_AF-A0A352RXM8-F1
#
_entry.id   AF-A0A352RXM8-F1
#
_cell.length_a   1.000
_cell.length_b   1.000
_cell.length_c   1.000
_cell.angle_alpha   90.00
_cell.angle_beta   90.00
_cell.angle_gamma   90.00
#
_symmetry.space_group_name_H-M   'P 1'
#
loop_
_entity.id
_entity.type
_entity.pdbx_description
1 polymer ?
#
loop_
_entity_poly.entity_id
_entity_poly.type
_entity_poly.pdbx_seq_one_letter_code
_entity_poly.pdbx_strand_id
1 'polypeptide(L)' 'GTGLGLAIAQQLARAMGGHLVLSNREGGGLQATLTLPLASSAPAQPAPRH' A
#
# COMPACT_ATOMS: atom_id res chain seq x y z
N GLY A 1 -20.62 11.52 -7.31
CA GLY A 1 -19.30 11.06 -7.79
C GLY A 1 -19.41 9.60 -8.18
N THR A 2 -18.90 9.21 -9.34
CA THR A 2 -19.08 7.89 -9.99
C THR A 2 -18.37 6.71 -9.30
N GLY A 3 -17.78 6.88 -8.12
CA GLY A 3 -17.16 5.77 -7.37
C GLY A 3 -15.82 5.26 -7.92
N LEU A 4 -15.25 5.92 -8.95
CA LEU A 4 -14.06 5.43 -9.65
C LEU A 4 -12.76 5.52 -8.82
N GLY A 5 -12.66 6.45 -7.88
CA GLY A 5 -11.42 6.69 -7.13
C GLY A 5 -10.92 5.45 -6.36
N LEU A 6 -11.84 4.69 -5.74
CA LEU A 6 -11.49 3.48 -5.01
C LEU A 6 -11.14 2.32 -5.94
N ALA A 7 -11.79 2.23 -7.10
CA ALA A 7 -11.46 1.22 -8.11
C ALA A 7 -10.03 1.43 -8.64
N ILE A 8 -9.67 2.68 -8.95
CA ILE A 8 -8.31 3.04 -9.39
C ILE A 8 -7.29 2.75 -8.28
N ALA A 9 -7.58 3.13 -7.03
CA ALA A 9 -6.71 2.85 -5.89
C ALA A 9 -6.47 1.35 -5.69
N GLN A 10 -7.51 0.53 -5.86
CA GLN A 10 -7.39 -0.92 -5.75
C GLN A 10 -6.57 -1.53 -6.90
N GLN A 11 -6.71 -1.01 -8.12
CA GLN A 11 -5.88 -1.41 -9.26
C GLN A 11 -4.41 -1.05 -9.04
N LEU A 12 -4.12 0.17 -8.57
CA LEU A 12 -2.75 0.61 -8.27
C LEU A 12 -2.12 -0.23 -7.15
N ALA A 13 -2.85 -0.49 -6.07
CA ALA A 13 -2.37 -1.34 -4.98
C ALA A 13 -1.94 -2.72 -5.48
N ARG A 14 -2.76 -3.36 -6.32
CA ARG A 14 -2.42 -4.66 -6.95
C ARG A 14 -1.20 -4.56 -7.87
N ALA A 15 -1.11 -3.50 -8.68
CA ALA A 15 0.03 -3.29 -9.58
C ALA A 15 1.36 -3.14 -8.82
N MET A 16 1.32 -2.58 -7.60
CA MET A 16 2.47 -2.47 -6.70
C MET A 16 2.77 -3.75 -5.90
N GLY A 17 2.07 -4.85 -6.15
CA GLY A 17 2.21 -6.10 -5.38
C GLY A 17 1.59 -6.05 -3.98
N GLY A 18 0.74 -5.05 -3.72
CA GLY A 18 0.00 -4.89 -2.47
C GLY A 18 -1.50 -5.13 -2.62
N HIS A 19 -2.26 -4.71 -1.62
CA HIS A 19 -3.72 -4.83 -1.61
C HIS A 19 -4.39 -3.72 -0.80
N LEU A 20 -5.62 -3.40 -1.18
CA LEU A 20 -6.48 -2.40 -0.54
C LEU A 20 -7.77 -3.07 -0.04
N VAL A 21 -8.04 -2.94 1.26
CA VAL A 21 -9.24 -3.44 1.94
C VAL A 21 -10.07 -2.26 2.41
N LEU A 22 -11.39 -2.37 2.23
CA LEU A 22 -12.37 -1.38 2.68
C LEU A 22 -13.28 -2.04 3.70
N SER A 23 -13.41 -1.42 4.86
CA SER A 23 -14.24 -1.88 5.96
C SER A 23 -15.01 -0.72 6.55
N ASN A 24 -16.18 -0.98 7.13
CA ASN A 24 -16.86 0.02 7.93
C ASN A 24 -16.22 0.09 9.31
N ARG A 25 -15.99 1.30 9.82
CA ARG A 25 -15.46 1.50 11.17
C ARG A 25 -16.57 1.36 12.21
N GLU A 26 -16.25 0.82 13.38
CA GLU A 26 -17.15 0.86 14.54
C GLU A 26 -17.45 2.32 14.91
N GLY A 27 -18.72 2.72 14.86
CA GLY A 27 -19.16 4.12 14.98
C GLY A 27 -19.45 4.83 13.64
N GLY A 28 -19.34 4.13 12.53
CA GLY A 28 -19.69 4.63 11.20
C GLY A 28 -18.52 5.24 10.44
N GLY A 29 -18.73 5.33 9.12
CA GLY A 29 -17.72 5.77 8.16
C GLY A 29 -16.89 4.62 7.59
N LEU A 30 -15.98 4.99 6.68
CA LEU A 30 -15.15 4.08 5.90
C LEU A 30 -13.73 4.02 6.45
N GLN A 31 -13.24 2.82 6.69
CA GLN A 31 -11.84 2.52 6.91
C GLN A 31 -11.25 1.90 5.64
N ALA A 32 -10.15 2.48 5.16
CA ALA A 32 -9.38 1.94 4.05
C ALA A 32 -8.00 1.50 4.55
N THR A 33 -7.65 0.23 4.35
CA THR A 33 -6.39 -0.36 4.76
C THR A 33 -5.58 -0.74 3.52
N LEU A 34 -4.44 -0.08 3.32
CA LEU A 34 -3.52 -0.34 2.22
C LEU A 34 -2.27 -1.05 2.76
N THR A 35 -1.95 -2.20 2.17
CA THR A 35 -0.74 -2.96 2.48
C THR A 35 0.14 -3.03 1.25
N LEU A 36 1.42 -2.69 1.40
CA LEU A 36 2.41 -2.69 0.32
C LEU A 36 3.68 -3.44 0.74
N PRO A 37 4.34 -4.15 -0.17
CA PRO A 37 5.67 -4.70 0.10
C PRO A 37 6.67 -3.57 0.34
N LEU A 38 7.46 -3.69 1.40
CA LEU A 38 8.56 -2.77 1.64
C LEU A 38 9.66 -3.04 0.60
N ALA A 39 10.08 -1.99 -0.10
CA ALA A 39 11.26 -2.09 -0.94
C ALA A 39 12.46 -2.47 -0.06
N SER A 40 13.15 -3.56 -0.42
CA SER A 40 14.40 -3.93 0.23
C SER A 40 15.44 -2.88 -0.11
N SER A 41 15.55 -1.85 0.72
CA SER A 41 16.73 -0.99 0.74
C SER A 41 17.86 -1.83 1.32
N ALA A 42 18.62 -2.50 0.46
CA ALA A 42 19.84 -3.16 0.89
C ALA A 42 20.70 -2.09 1.59
N PRO A 43 21.16 -2.31 2.84
CA PRO A 43 22.05 -1.35 3.48
C PRO A 43 23.27 -1.19 2.57
N ALA A 44 23.60 0.05 2.22
CA ALA A 44 24.79 0.38 1.46
C ALA A 44 25.98 -0.31 2.13
N GLN A 45 26.51 -1.36 1.51
CA GLN A 45 27.59 -2.16 2.09
C GLN A 45 28.74 -1.21 2.44
N PRO A 46 29.15 -1.10 3.71
CA PRO A 46 30.29 -0.29 4.05
C PRO A 46 31.52 -0.90 3.37
N ALA A 47 32.17 -0.09 2.53
CA ALA A 47 33.34 -0.49 1.75
C ALA A 47 34.41 -1.13 2.67
N PRO A 48 34.98 -2.29 2.30
CA PRO A 48 36.03 -2.91 3.08
C PRO A 48 37.25 -1.98 3.14
N ARG A 49 37.70 -1.66 4.36
CA ARG A 49 38.98 -0.98 4.59
C ARG A 49 40.09 -2.04 4.55
N HIS A 50 40.95 -1.96 3.54
CA HIS A 50 42.23 -2.66 3.47
C HIS A 50 43.28 -1.98 4.34
#